data_AF-A0A4R5VYL2-F1
#
_entry.id   AF-A0A4R5VYL2-F1
#
_cell.length_a   1.000
_cell.length_b   1.000
_cell.length_c   1.000
_cell.angle_alpha   90.00
_cell.angle_beta   90.00
_cell.angle_gamma   90.00
#
_symmetry.space_group_name_H-M   'P 1'
#
loop_
_entity.id
_entity.type
_entity.pdbx_description
1 polymer ?
#
loop_
_entity_poly.entity_id
_entity_poly.type
_entity_poly.pdbx_seq_one_letter_code
_entity_poly.pdbx_strand_id
1 'polypeptide(L)'
;MENTDYIYALTYIEDGARIIFYIGRTIDPHRRLGEHRLGSRHYKDGDEWKYQYASTLDSLNIPWEMEILMECGPGTEFYEDYFINLHRNEPLQNMKKGDDEPWMGRDYSGPSDFIKYRKAVVARQKASVPRVKVERRVDLTQPCTTRFVDDVKKEIESPALQAIRERRAAAKKKSI
;
A
#
# COMPACT_ATOMS: atom_id res chain seq x y z
N MET A 1 8.63 25.78 -5.70
CA MET A 1 7.96 24.87 -4.74
C MET A 1 8.69 23.56 -4.83
N GLU A 2 9.18 23.02 -3.72
CA GLU A 2 9.76 21.68 -3.71
C GLU A 2 8.66 20.67 -4.05
N ASN A 3 8.95 19.73 -4.96
CA ASN A 3 8.00 18.67 -5.28
C ASN A 3 7.93 17.73 -4.07
N THR A 4 6.81 17.77 -3.35
CA THR A 4 6.50 16.81 -2.29
C THR A 4 6.02 15.50 -2.94
N ASP A 5 6.69 14.42 -2.60
CA ASP A 5 6.25 13.06 -2.92
C ASP A 5 5.30 12.57 -1.81
N TYR A 6 4.39 11.68 -2.17
CA TYR A 6 3.42 11.07 -1.26
C TYR A 6 3.49 9.56 -1.42
N ILE A 7 3.55 8.85 -0.29
CA ILE A 7 3.24 7.42 -0.24
C ILE A 7 1.76 7.28 0.09
N TYR A 8 1.05 6.51 -0.72
CA TYR A 8 -0.38 6.26 -0.55
C TYR A 8 -0.69 4.76 -0.56
N ALA A 9 -1.84 4.43 0.01
CA ALA A 9 -2.47 3.13 -0.08
C ALA A 9 -3.80 3.25 -0.83
N LEU A 10 -4.15 2.21 -1.60
CA LEU A 10 -5.54 1.96 -1.99
C LEU A 10 -6.14 0.95 -1.02
N THR A 11 -7.31 1.30 -0.50
CA THR A 11 -7.92 0.57 0.61
C THR A 11 -9.42 0.40 0.42
N TYR A 12 -10.01 -0.57 1.10
CA TYR A 12 -11.46 -0.69 1.25
C TYR A 12 -11.80 -1.18 2.66
N ILE A 13 -13.08 -1.06 3.03
CA ILE A 13 -13.59 -1.56 4.31
C ILE A 13 -14.39 -2.84 4.08
N GLU A 14 -14.08 -3.88 4.85
CA GLU A 14 -14.85 -5.12 4.90
C GLU A 14 -14.98 -5.59 6.34
N ASP A 15 -16.20 -5.92 6.78
CA ASP A 15 -16.49 -6.37 8.15
C ASP A 15 -15.92 -5.44 9.24
N GLY A 16 -15.85 -4.14 8.94
CA GLY A 16 -15.28 -3.12 9.83
C GLY A 16 -13.75 -3.13 9.92
N ALA A 17 -13.06 -3.95 9.13
CA ALA A 17 -11.62 -3.94 8.99
C ALA A 17 -11.21 -3.16 7.73
N ARG A 18 -10.11 -2.42 7.83
CA ARG A 18 -9.47 -1.74 6.70
C ARG A 18 -8.51 -2.69 6.02
N ILE A 19 -8.67 -2.85 4.72
CA ILE A 19 -7.84 -3.73 3.90
C ILE A 19 -7.06 -2.87 2.91
N ILE A 20 -5.72 -2.94 2.94
CA ILE A 20 -4.85 -2.37 1.92
C ILE A 20 -4.62 -3.41 0.83
N PHE A 21 -4.86 -3.02 -0.42
CA PHE A 21 -4.59 -3.89 -1.56
C PHE A 21 -3.54 -3.32 -2.51
N TYR A 22 -3.10 -2.08 -2.34
CA TYR A 22 -2.01 -1.52 -3.15
C TYR A 22 -1.34 -0.38 -2.38
N ILE A 23 -0.03 -0.26 -2.52
CA ILE A 23 0.77 0.86 -2.02
C ILE A 23 1.51 1.47 -3.20
N GLY A 24 1.64 2.80 -3.26
CA GLY A 24 2.42 3.43 -4.30
C GLY A 24 2.90 4.81 -3.94
N ARG A 25 3.67 5.40 -4.87
CA ARG A 25 4.18 6.77 -4.77
C ARG A 25 3.56 7.69 -5.83
N THR A 26 3.34 8.95 -5.47
CA THR A 26 2.91 10.01 -6.40
C THR A 26 3.33 11.38 -5.89
N ILE A 27 3.48 12.35 -6.79
CA ILE A 27 3.62 13.78 -6.44
C ILE A 27 2.28 14.51 -6.43
N ASP A 28 1.24 13.86 -6.97
CA ASP A 28 -0.11 14.41 -7.11
C ASP A 28 -1.12 13.30 -6.81
N PRO A 29 -1.62 13.23 -5.56
CA PRO A 29 -2.59 12.23 -5.15
C PRO A 29 -3.91 12.30 -5.89
N HIS A 30 -4.40 13.51 -6.19
CA HIS A 30 -5.69 13.69 -6.87
C HIS A 30 -5.63 13.16 -8.30
N ARG A 31 -4.59 13.54 -9.04
CA ARG A 31 -4.35 13.03 -10.40
C ARG A 31 -4.18 11.52 -10.39
N ARG A 32 -3.38 10.99 -9.46
CA ARG A 32 -3.12 9.54 -9.36
C ARG A 32 -4.37 8.74 -8.98
N LEU A 33 -5.22 9.26 -8.11
CA LEU A 33 -6.51 8.63 -7.81
C LEU A 33 -7.40 8.60 -9.06
N GLY A 34 -7.44 9.69 -9.83
CA GLY A 34 -8.12 9.74 -11.12
C GLY A 34 -7.62 8.67 -12.10
N GLU A 35 -6.31 8.52 -12.23
CA GLU A 35 -5.68 7.47 -13.04
C GLU A 35 -6.10 6.07 -12.58
N HIS A 36 -6.09 5.78 -11.27
CA HIS A 36 -6.52 4.49 -10.75
C HIS A 36 -7.99 4.18 -11.02
N ARG A 37 -8.87 5.18 -10.86
CA ARG A 37 -10.30 5.03 -11.18
C ARG A 37 -10.53 4.77 -12.66
N LEU A 38 -9.80 5.48 -13.51
CA LEU A 38 -9.89 5.29 -14.96
C LEU A 38 -9.36 3.90 -15.35
N GLY A 39 -8.20 3.51 -14.82
CA GLY A 39 -7.60 2.19 -15.06
C GLY A 39 -8.51 1.04 -14.61
N SER A 40 -9.15 1.15 -13.45
CA SER A 40 -10.14 0.19 -12.96
C SER A 40 -11.31 0.00 -13.92
N ARG A 41 -11.86 1.09 -14.45
CA ARG A 41 -13.03 1.08 -15.36
C ARG A 41 -12.72 0.56 -16.75
N HIS A 42 -11.47 0.71 -17.19
CA HIS A 42 -11.02 0.35 -18.54
C HIS A 42 -10.03 -0.81 -18.55
N TYR A 43 -9.97 -1.57 -17.46
CA TYR A 43 -9.10 -2.73 -17.32
C TYR A 43 -9.26 -3.69 -18.50
N LYS A 44 -8.13 -4.16 -19.02
CA LYS A 44 -8.02 -5.22 -20.02
C LYS A 44 -7.09 -6.31 -19.52
N ASP A 45 -7.32 -7.54 -19.99
CA ASP A 45 -6.42 -8.66 -19.69
C ASP A 45 -4.99 -8.33 -20.14
N GLY A 46 -4.05 -8.42 -19.19
CA GLY A 46 -2.65 -8.01 -19.35
C GLY A 46 -2.29 -6.67 -18.71
N ASP A 47 -3.27 -5.90 -18.22
CA ASP A 47 -3.02 -4.71 -17.41
C ASP A 47 -2.51 -5.07 -16.00
N GLU A 48 -1.96 -4.07 -15.30
CA GLU A 48 -1.43 -4.26 -13.95
C GLU A 48 -2.50 -4.82 -12.97
N TRP A 49 -2.11 -5.80 -12.15
CA TRP A 49 -2.96 -6.51 -11.18
C TRP A 49 -3.82 -5.60 -10.28
N LYS A 50 -3.30 -4.42 -9.92
CA LYS A 50 -4.04 -3.42 -9.12
C LYS A 50 -5.32 -2.94 -9.81
N TYR A 51 -5.33 -2.82 -11.14
CA TYR A 51 -6.51 -2.40 -11.90
C TYR A 51 -7.53 -3.54 -11.99
N GLN A 52 -7.08 -4.78 -12.21
CA GLN A 52 -7.95 -5.95 -12.16
C GLN A 52 -8.67 -6.06 -10.80
N TYR A 53 -7.91 -5.87 -9.72
CA TYR A 53 -8.43 -5.94 -8.35
C TYR A 53 -9.44 -4.82 -8.07
N ALA A 54 -9.10 -3.57 -8.44
CA ALA A 54 -10.01 -2.44 -8.32
C ALA A 54 -11.29 -2.63 -9.16
N SER A 55 -11.17 -3.18 -10.37
CA SER A 55 -12.29 -3.45 -11.26
C SER A 55 -13.23 -4.51 -10.66
N THR A 56 -12.66 -5.53 -10.02
CA THR A 56 -13.40 -6.53 -9.28
C THR A 56 -14.17 -5.91 -8.12
N LEU A 57 -13.54 -5.03 -7.33
CA LEU A 57 -14.21 -4.29 -6.25
C LEU A 57 -15.37 -3.43 -6.77
N ASP A 58 -15.16 -2.73 -7.88
CA ASP A 58 -16.19 -1.91 -8.55
C ASP A 58 -17.38 -2.79 -8.99
N SER A 59 -17.13 -3.96 -9.59
CA SER A 59 -18.19 -4.90 -10.02
C SER A 59 -19.02 -5.46 -8.85
N LEU A 60 -18.40 -5.56 -7.67
CA LEU A 60 -19.04 -6.03 -6.44
C LEU A 60 -19.71 -4.90 -5.65
N ASN A 61 -19.70 -3.66 -6.16
CA ASN A 61 -20.15 -2.46 -5.47
C ASN A 61 -19.46 -2.26 -4.11
N ILE A 62 -18.17 -2.64 -4.00
CA ILE A 62 -17.36 -2.42 -2.81
C ILE A 62 -16.61 -1.10 -2.98
N PRO A 63 -16.93 -0.05 -2.21
CA PRO A 63 -16.20 1.21 -2.30
C PRO A 63 -14.78 1.03 -1.78
N TRP A 64 -13.82 1.46 -2.59
CA TRP A 64 -12.42 1.61 -2.22
C TRP A 64 -12.01 3.07 -2.29
N GLU A 65 -10.94 3.47 -1.60
CA GLU A 65 -10.44 4.84 -1.52
C GLU A 65 -8.91 4.89 -1.53
N MET A 66 -8.35 6.10 -1.74
CA MET A 66 -6.92 6.36 -1.58
C MET A 66 -6.69 7.05 -0.24
N GLU A 67 -5.69 6.57 0.49
CA GLU A 67 -5.24 7.16 1.75
C GLU A 67 -3.76 7.53 1.66
N ILE A 68 -3.40 8.72 2.13
CA ILE A 68 -2.00 9.14 2.23
C ILE A 68 -1.40 8.53 3.49
N LEU A 69 -0.38 7.70 3.31
CA LEU A 69 0.38 7.08 4.39
C LEU A 69 1.49 8.00 4.90
N MET A 70 2.12 8.75 3.99
CA MET A 70 3.22 9.65 4.31
C MET A 70 3.38 10.74 3.24
N GLU A 71 3.65 11.97 3.70
CA GLU A 71 4.21 13.04 2.88
C GLU A 71 5.72 13.01 3.03
N CYS A 72 6.44 12.93 1.91
CA CYS A 72 7.89 12.79 1.88
C CYS A 72 8.52 13.82 0.93
N GLY A 73 9.71 14.28 1.27
CA GLY A 73 10.51 15.12 0.38
C GLY A 73 11.05 14.33 -0.82
N PRO A 74 11.74 14.99 -1.77
CA PRO A 74 12.37 14.32 -2.90
C PRO A 74 13.44 13.30 -2.45
N GLY A 75 13.69 12.28 -3.29
CA GLY A 75 14.74 11.26 -3.04
C GLY A 75 14.37 10.20 -2.01
N THR A 76 13.07 9.90 -1.90
CA THR A 76 12.51 9.04 -0.86
C THR A 76 11.89 7.75 -1.43
N GLU A 77 12.41 7.26 -2.56
CA GLU A 77 11.84 6.11 -3.28
C GLU A 77 11.79 4.83 -2.44
N PHE A 78 12.66 4.71 -1.42
CA PHE A 78 12.73 3.57 -0.52
C PHE A 78 11.56 3.47 0.47
N TYR A 79 10.76 4.53 0.68
CA TYR A 79 9.61 4.45 1.57
C TYR A 79 8.51 3.56 1.00
N GLU A 80 8.36 3.50 -0.32
CA GLU A 80 7.40 2.60 -0.96
C GLU A 80 7.69 1.14 -0.58
N ASP A 81 8.94 0.70 -0.75
CA ASP A 81 9.38 -0.64 -0.34
C ASP A 81 9.22 -0.87 1.18
N TYR A 82 9.46 0.14 2.00
CA TYR A 82 9.26 0.06 3.45
C TYR A 82 7.79 -0.23 3.79
N PHE A 83 6.85 0.53 3.22
CA PHE A 83 5.42 0.34 3.48
C PHE A 83 4.90 -0.98 2.89
N ILE A 84 5.38 -1.40 1.72
CA ILE A 84 5.07 -2.73 1.17
C ILE A 84 5.49 -3.83 2.14
N ASN A 85 6.70 -3.74 2.70
CA ASN A 85 7.20 -4.73 3.66
C ASN A 85 6.46 -4.69 5.00
N LEU A 86 6.07 -3.49 5.47
CA LEU A 86 5.27 -3.31 6.68
C LEU A 86 3.90 -4.00 6.55
N HIS A 87 3.29 -3.90 5.37
CA HIS A 87 1.98 -4.47 5.05
C HIS A 87 2.07 -5.82 4.32
N ARG A 88 3.18 -6.56 4.43
CA ARG A 88 3.38 -7.84 3.72
C ARG A 88 2.36 -8.95 4.04
N ASN A 89 1.61 -8.80 5.13
CA ASN A 89 0.55 -9.73 5.52
C ASN A 89 -0.82 -9.35 4.94
N GLU A 90 -0.90 -8.22 4.23
CA GLU A 90 -2.09 -7.72 3.55
C GLU A 90 -2.15 -8.21 2.11
N PRO A 91 -3.33 -8.15 1.46
CA PRO A 91 -3.51 -8.63 0.09
C PRO A 91 -2.98 -7.65 -0.97
N LEU A 92 -1.71 -7.27 -0.83
CA LEU A 92 -1.06 -6.32 -1.74
C LEU A 92 -0.98 -6.90 -3.17
N GLN A 93 -1.43 -6.08 -4.12
CA GLN A 93 -1.42 -6.31 -5.56
C GLN A 93 -0.24 -5.57 -6.23
N ASN A 94 0.71 -5.09 -5.42
CA ASN A 94 1.98 -4.59 -5.93
C ASN A 94 2.65 -5.69 -6.75
N MET A 95 3.01 -5.39 -7.99
CA MET A 95 3.95 -6.21 -8.76
C MET A 95 5.35 -5.94 -8.25
N LYS A 96 6.20 -6.97 -8.18
CA LYS A 96 7.59 -6.77 -7.82
C LYS A 96 8.31 -6.18 -9.04
N LYS A 97 9.11 -5.13 -8.85
CA LYS A 97 9.78 -4.43 -9.96
C LYS A 97 10.68 -5.41 -10.73
N GLY A 98 10.31 -5.75 -11.96
CA GLY A 98 11.01 -6.71 -12.81
C GLY A 98 10.52 -8.16 -12.75
N ASP A 99 9.46 -8.44 -11.99
CA ASP A 99 8.74 -9.72 -12.00
C ASP A 99 7.29 -9.48 -12.48
N ASP A 100 6.78 -10.35 -13.35
CA ASP A 100 5.38 -10.31 -13.79
C ASP A 100 4.40 -10.83 -12.72
N GLU A 101 4.92 -11.30 -11.58
CA GLU A 101 4.13 -11.85 -10.48
C GLU A 101 3.90 -10.81 -9.35
N PRO A 102 2.67 -10.71 -8.81
CA PRO A 102 2.41 -9.90 -7.63
C PRO A 102 3.21 -10.42 -6.43
N TRP A 103 3.50 -9.56 -5.45
CA TRP A 103 4.24 -9.95 -4.22
C TRP A 103 3.60 -11.13 -3.46
N MET A 104 2.32 -11.41 -3.68
CA MET A 104 1.57 -12.55 -3.12
C MET A 104 1.27 -13.68 -4.14
N GLY A 105 1.88 -13.62 -5.34
CA GLY A 105 2.07 -14.75 -6.26
C GLY A 105 0.84 -15.58 -6.60
N ARG A 106 -0.32 -14.96 -6.88
CA ARG A 106 -1.49 -15.72 -7.33
C ARG A 106 -2.25 -15.05 -8.45
N ASP A 107 -2.55 -15.89 -9.43
CA ASP A 107 -3.50 -15.60 -10.49
C ASP A 107 -4.91 -15.49 -9.90
N TYR A 108 -5.53 -14.31 -10.06
CA TYR A 108 -6.91 -14.02 -9.67
C TYR A 108 -7.83 -14.10 -10.89
N SER A 109 -7.63 -15.13 -11.74
CA SER A 109 -8.39 -15.34 -12.98
C SER A 109 -9.89 -15.60 -12.80
N GLY A 110 -10.42 -15.53 -11.57
CA GLY A 110 -11.86 -15.59 -11.33
C GLY A 110 -12.35 -14.95 -10.02
N PRO A 111 -13.60 -14.44 -9.99
CA PRO A 111 -14.23 -13.88 -8.79
C PRO A 111 -14.26 -14.84 -7.58
N SER A 112 -14.25 -16.15 -7.84
CA SER A 112 -14.36 -17.16 -6.77
C SER A 112 -13.09 -17.30 -5.92
N ASP A 113 -11.91 -17.20 -6.55
CA ASP A 113 -10.63 -17.30 -5.85
C ASP A 113 -10.30 -16.00 -5.12
N PHE A 114 -10.72 -14.86 -5.70
CA PHE A 114 -10.76 -13.57 -5.00
C PHE A 114 -11.59 -13.65 -3.71
N ILE A 115 -12.82 -14.18 -3.76
CA ILE A 115 -13.71 -14.28 -2.59
C ILE A 115 -13.12 -15.20 -1.50
N LYS A 116 -12.55 -16.35 -1.88
CA LYS A 116 -11.91 -17.27 -0.92
C LYS A 116 -10.74 -16.61 -0.21
N TYR A 117 -9.89 -15.93 -0.97
CA TYR A 117 -8.72 -15.25 -0.45
C TYR A 117 -9.09 -14.07 0.46
N ARG A 118 -10.03 -13.23 0.01
CA ARG A 118 -10.65 -12.14 0.79
C ARG A 118 -11.14 -12.62 2.15
N LYS A 119 -11.93 -13.70 2.18
CA LYS A 119 -12.42 -14.32 3.43
C LYS A 119 -11.28 -14.77 4.34
N ALA A 120 -10.21 -15.34 3.79
CA ALA A 120 -9.06 -15.79 4.56
C ALA A 120 -8.26 -14.61 5.18
N VAL A 121 -8.10 -13.51 4.45
CA VAL A 121 -7.44 -12.28 4.95
C VAL A 121 -8.25 -11.67 6.09
N VAL A 122 -9.56 -11.49 5.89
CA VAL A 122 -10.44 -10.93 6.92
C VAL A 122 -10.45 -11.82 8.16
N ALA A 123 -10.50 -13.15 8.00
CA ALA A 123 -10.43 -14.08 9.11
C ALA A 123 -9.10 -13.97 9.89
N ARG A 124 -7.96 -13.81 9.20
CA ARG A 124 -6.66 -13.60 9.84
C ARG A 124 -6.60 -12.29 10.60
N GLN A 125 -7.07 -11.18 10.03
CA GLN A 125 -7.10 -9.89 10.71
C GLN A 125 -8.02 -9.89 11.93
N LYS A 126 -9.19 -10.55 11.85
CA LYS A 126 -10.06 -10.78 13.02
C LYS A 126 -9.37 -11.58 14.12
N ALA A 127 -8.46 -12.48 13.76
CA ALA A 127 -7.70 -13.29 14.71
C ALA A 127 -6.45 -12.60 15.27
N SER A 128 -5.88 -11.60 14.57
CA SER A 128 -4.52 -11.11 14.86
C SER A 128 -4.41 -9.76 15.58
N VAL A 129 -5.48 -8.96 15.78
CA VAL A 129 -5.32 -7.59 16.32
C VAL A 129 -6.36 -7.20 17.39
N PRO A 130 -5.95 -6.73 18.59
CA PRO A 130 -6.79 -5.90 19.45
C PRO A 130 -6.98 -4.53 18.79
N ARG A 131 -8.24 -4.17 18.50
CA ARG A 131 -8.65 -2.97 17.75
C ARG A 131 -7.94 -1.69 18.20
N VAL A 132 -6.90 -1.27 17.48
CA VAL A 132 -6.42 0.12 17.51
C VAL A 132 -7.39 0.91 16.65
N LYS A 133 -8.23 1.74 17.27
CA LYS A 133 -9.09 2.70 16.57
C LYS A 133 -8.21 3.73 15.86
N VAL A 134 -7.97 3.54 14.57
CA VAL A 134 -7.45 4.61 13.71
C VAL A 134 -8.65 5.43 13.23
N GLU A 135 -9.13 6.33 14.08
CA GLU A 135 -10.14 7.32 13.71
C GLU A 135 -9.45 8.51 13.01
N ARG A 136 -9.00 8.32 11.77
CA ARG A 136 -8.70 9.45 10.86
C ARG A 136 -9.11 9.10 9.44
N ARG A 137 -10.34 9.50 9.08
CA ARG A 137 -10.71 9.72 7.68
C ARG A 137 -10.08 11.02 7.22
N VAL A 138 -9.48 11.01 6.04
CA VAL A 138 -8.98 12.25 5.43
C VAL A 138 -10.18 13.03 4.92
N ASP A 139 -10.46 14.16 5.56
CA ASP A 139 -11.22 15.24 4.95
C ASP A 139 -10.24 16.06 4.09
N LEU A 140 -10.33 15.90 2.76
CA LEU A 140 -9.46 16.58 1.79
C LEU A 140 -9.63 18.11 1.79
N THR A 141 -10.53 18.65 2.61
CA THR A 141 -10.71 20.10 2.77
C THR A 141 -9.84 20.71 3.88
N GLN A 142 -9.10 19.91 4.66
CA GLN A 142 -8.23 20.41 5.73
C GLN A 142 -6.74 20.15 5.46
N PRO A 143 -5.85 21.12 5.74
CA PRO A 143 -4.41 20.93 5.63
C PRO A 143 -3.91 19.89 6.65
N CYS A 144 -3.14 18.91 6.16
CA CYS A 144 -2.59 17.79 6.90
C CYS A 144 -1.74 18.28 8.09
N THR A 145 -2.01 17.79 9.31
CA THR A 145 -1.26 18.22 10.50
C THR A 145 -0.07 17.29 10.76
N THR A 146 1.10 17.92 10.88
CA THR A 146 2.50 17.44 10.89
C THR A 146 2.90 16.38 11.92
N ARG A 147 2.05 16.00 12.87
CA ARG A 147 2.46 15.24 14.07
C ARG A 147 2.85 13.78 13.82
N PHE A 148 2.26 13.11 12.82
CA PHE A 148 2.55 11.69 12.52
C PHE A 148 3.88 11.49 11.79
N VAL A 149 4.27 12.47 10.96
CA VAL A 149 5.51 12.43 10.17
C VAL A 149 6.74 12.43 11.10
N ASP A 150 6.69 13.15 12.22
CA ASP A 150 7.80 13.23 13.16
C ASP A 150 8.03 11.93 13.94
N ASP A 151 6.96 11.19 14.27
CA ASP A 151 7.06 9.93 14.98
C ASP A 151 7.62 8.81 14.06
N VAL A 152 7.17 8.77 12.80
CA VAL A 152 7.72 7.82 11.82
C VAL A 152 9.17 8.16 11.46
N LYS A 153 9.53 9.45 11.33
CA LYS A 153 10.94 9.86 11.13
C LYS A 153 11.83 9.40 12.27
N LYS A 154 11.41 9.58 13.53
CA LYS A 154 12.16 9.10 14.71
C LYS A 154 12.33 7.58 14.73
N GLU A 155 11.32 6.84 14.29
CA GLU A 155 11.41 5.38 14.23
C GLU A 155 12.36 4.92 13.11
N ILE A 156 12.32 5.55 11.95
CA ILE A 156 13.19 5.26 10.79
C ILE A 156 14.64 5.67 11.04
N GLU A 157 14.85 6.77 11.77
CA GLU A 157 16.17 7.22 12.24
C GLU A 157 16.62 6.49 13.53
N SER A 158 15.86 5.49 13.99
CA SER A 158 16.24 4.78 15.21
C SER A 158 17.57 4.04 15.03
N PRO A 159 18.41 3.99 16.07
CA PRO A 159 19.68 3.24 16.05
C PRO A 159 19.50 1.77 15.66
N ALA A 160 18.32 1.19 15.91
CA ALA A 160 17.99 -0.18 15.54
C ALA A 160 17.90 -0.38 14.02
N LEU A 161 17.24 0.52 13.29
CA LEU A 161 17.15 0.45 11.82
C LEU A 161 18.49 0.80 11.16
N GLN A 162 19.29 1.67 11.77
CA GLN A 162 20.65 1.98 11.34
C GLN A 162 21.57 0.76 11.44
N ALA A 163 21.53 0.03 12.55
CA ALA A 163 22.30 -1.20 12.73
C ALA A 163 21.91 -2.31 11.73
N ILE A 164 20.63 -2.39 11.33
CA ILE A 164 20.17 -3.32 10.30
C ILE A 164 20.76 -2.94 8.92
N ARG A 165 20.81 -1.65 8.59
CA ARG A 165 21.42 -1.16 7.34
C ARG A 165 22.91 -1.47 7.27
N GLU A 166 23.64 -1.23 8.35
CA GLU A 166 25.08 -1.51 8.43
C GLU A 166 25.39 -3.01 8.28
N ARG A 167 24.61 -3.88 8.94
CA ARG A 167 24.75 -5.34 8.80
C ARG A 167 24.51 -5.81 7.37
N ARG A 168 23.52 -5.25 6.68
CA ARG A 168 23.24 -5.58 5.26
C ARG A 168 24.33 -5.07 4.32
N ALA A 169 24.84 -3.87 4.54
CA ALA A 169 25.96 -3.33 3.77
C ALA A 169 27.25 -4.15 3.96
N ALA A 170 27.53 -4.59 5.18
CA ALA A 170 28.67 -5.46 5.49
C ALA A 170 28.53 -6.86 4.86
N ALA A 171 27.32 -7.43 4.86
CA ALA A 171 27.06 -8.72 4.19
C ALA A 171 27.27 -8.63 2.67
N LYS A 172 26.88 -7.51 2.05
CA LYS A 172 27.06 -7.28 0.61
C LYS A 172 28.54 -7.14 0.20
N LYS A 173 29.39 -6.61 1.09
CA LYS A 173 30.84 -6.51 0.87
C LYS A 173 31.60 -7.83 1.03
N LYS A 174 31.04 -8.82 1.72
CA LYS A 174 31.64 -10.15 1.91
C LYS A 174 31.30 -11.16 0.81
N SER A 175 30.44 -10.78 -0.14
CA SER A 175 29.97 -11.65 -1.23
C SER A 175 30.66 -11.35 -2.57
N ILE A 176 31.82 -10.69 -2.53
CA ILE A 176 32.71 -10.45 -3.68
C ILE A 176 34.02 -11.17 -3.39
#